data_AF-A0AAU1E4D8-F1
#
_entry.id   AF-A0AAU1E4D8-F1
#
_cell.length_a   1.000
_cell.length_b   1.000
_cell.length_c   1.000
_cell.angle_alpha   90.00
_cell.angle_beta   90.00
_cell.angle_gamma   90.00
#
_symmetry.space_group_name_H-M   'P 1'
#
loop_
_entity.id
_entity.type
_entity.pdbx_description
1 polymer ?
#
loop_
_entity_poly.entity_id
_entity_poly.type
_entity_poly.pdbx_seq_one_letter_code
_entity_poly.pdbx_strand_id
1 'polypeptide(L)'
;MNRVYVCSCFGITEQQVKKHAEDGACTPRQIASASKAGTDCGSCVRQIQALLGRGSCPRRQLADQGMPVLAEVRGAVEAAQHEAVLQETALHDTARREAA
;
A
#
# COMPACT_ATOMS: atom_id res chain seq x y z
N MET A 1 25.34 26.58 -0.40
CA MET A 1 25.18 25.11 -0.52
C MET A 1 23.86 24.71 0.11
N ASN A 2 22.84 24.38 -0.69
CA ASN A 2 21.53 23.99 -0.16
C ASN A 2 21.60 22.57 0.38
N ARG A 3 21.66 22.43 1.71
CA ARG A 3 21.52 21.13 2.38
C ARG A 3 20.04 20.81 2.50
N VAL A 4 19.46 20.25 1.45
CA VAL A 4 18.09 19.74 1.52
C VAL A 4 18.12 18.47 2.36
N TYR A 5 17.38 18.49 3.47
CA TYR A 5 17.13 17.30 4.27
C TYR A 5 16.08 16.43 3.58
N VAL A 6 16.43 15.16 3.38
CA VAL A 6 15.54 14.15 2.83
C VAL A 6 14.84 13.40 3.97
N CYS A 7 15.53 13.14 5.08
CA CYS A 7 14.93 12.51 6.26
C CYS A 7 15.10 13.41 7.48
N SER A 8 13.98 13.95 8.00
CA SER A 8 14.00 14.78 9.21
C SER A 8 14.23 13.99 10.48
N CYS A 9 13.77 12.74 10.57
CA CYS A 9 13.91 11.92 11.79
C CYS A 9 15.37 11.63 12.16
N PHE A 10 16.22 11.40 11.14
CA PHE A 10 17.62 11.07 11.33
C PHE A 10 18.58 12.13 10.77
N GLY A 11 18.04 13.27 10.32
CA GLY A 11 18.83 14.38 9.78
C GLY A 11 19.61 14.04 8.51
N ILE A 12 19.09 13.14 7.67
CA ILE A 12 19.79 12.70 6.45
C ILE A 12 19.53 13.69 5.31
N THR A 13 20.61 14.12 4.67
CA THR A 13 20.62 15.07 3.55
C THR A 13 20.61 14.36 2.21
N GLU A 14 20.19 15.09 1.17
CA GLU A 14 20.24 14.60 -0.21
C GLU A 14 21.67 14.22 -0.63
N GLN A 15 22.67 15.00 -0.19
CA GLN A 15 24.08 14.71 -0.48
C GLN A 15 24.53 13.39 0.13
N GLN A 16 24.10 13.07 1.35
CA GLN A 16 24.39 11.78 1.97
C GLN A 16 23.73 10.63 1.21
N VAL A 17 22.49 10.80 0.77
CA VAL A 17 21.80 9.80 -0.05
C VAL A 17 22.55 9.55 -1.37
N LYS A 18 22.99 10.61 -2.05
CA LYS A 18 23.80 10.51 -3.28
C LYS A 18 25.13 9.81 -3.04
N LYS A 19 25.85 10.18 -1.97
CA LYS A 19 27.10 9.53 -1.58
C LYS A 19 26.92 8.02 -1.35
N HIS A 20 25.89 7.62 -0.59
CA HIS A 20 25.62 6.20 -0.38
C HIS A 20 25.26 5.47 -1.68
N ALA A 21 24.57 6.14 -2.60
CA ALA A 21 24.29 5.56 -3.92
C ALA A 21 25.57 5.35 -4.74
N GLU A 22 26.52 6.29 -4.69
CA GLU A 22 27.85 6.17 -5.29
C GLU A 22 28.66 5.05 -4.64
N ASP A 23 28.54 4.87 -3.31
CA ASP A 23 29.15 3.76 -2.55
C ASP A 23 28.50 2.40 -2.83
N GLY A 24 27.48 2.32 -3.71
CA GLY A 24 26.84 1.08 -4.16
C GLY A 24 25.48 0.76 -3.52
N ALA A 25 24.92 1.65 -2.69
CA ALA A 25 23.58 1.50 -2.14
C ALA A 25 22.49 1.90 -3.16
N CYS A 26 22.26 1.03 -4.15
CA CYS A 26 21.37 1.30 -5.28
C CYS A 26 19.86 1.15 -4.96
N THR A 27 19.46 0.80 -3.74
CA THR A 27 18.07 0.58 -3.33
C THR A 27 17.72 1.33 -2.04
N PRO A 28 16.44 1.73 -1.83
CA PRO A 28 16.03 2.38 -0.58
C PRO A 28 16.36 1.57 0.66
N ARG A 29 16.30 0.22 0.56
CA ARG A 29 16.65 -0.67 1.66
C ARG A 29 18.15 -0.65 1.97
N GLN A 30 19.01 -0.59 0.95
CA GLN A 30 20.45 -0.42 1.15
C GLN A 30 20.79 0.97 1.70
N ILE A 31 20.10 2.03 1.22
CA ILE A 31 20.24 3.38 1.79
C ILE A 31 19.82 3.38 3.26
N ALA A 32 18.72 2.71 3.61
CA ALA A 32 18.28 2.57 5.01
C ALA A 32 19.32 1.82 5.85
N SER A 33 19.95 0.77 5.33
CA SER A 33 21.03 0.05 6.02
C SER A 33 22.28 0.92 6.22
N ALA A 34 22.62 1.78 5.27
CA ALA A 34 23.82 2.63 5.35
C ALA A 34 23.61 3.92 6.16
N SER A 35 22.38 4.46 6.18
CA SER A 35 22.09 5.81 6.69
C SER A 35 20.96 5.89 7.71
N LYS A 36 20.27 4.78 8.01
CA LYS A 36 19.04 4.73 8.83
C LYS A 36 17.83 5.47 8.24
N ALA A 37 17.96 6.10 7.07
CA ALA A 37 16.84 6.81 6.45
C ALA A 37 15.68 5.85 6.14
N GLY A 38 14.45 6.21 6.55
CA GLY A 38 13.23 5.47 6.22
C GLY A 38 12.91 4.30 7.15
N THR A 39 13.62 4.16 8.29
CA THR A 39 13.31 3.12 9.31
C THR A 39 12.40 3.59 10.44
N ASP A 40 11.96 4.84 10.41
CA ASP A 40 11.04 5.45 11.39
C ASP A 40 9.69 5.78 10.72
N CYS A 41 9.30 7.04 10.60
CA CYS A 41 8.02 7.44 10.00
C CYS A 41 7.88 7.13 8.50
N GLY A 42 8.99 6.82 7.81
CA GLY A 42 9.01 6.37 6.42
C GLY A 42 8.69 7.43 5.35
N SER A 43 8.42 8.69 5.72
CA SER A 43 8.04 9.76 4.77
C SER A 43 9.09 10.01 3.68
N CYS A 44 10.37 9.85 4.02
CA CYS A 44 11.49 10.07 3.10
C CYS A 44 11.68 8.96 2.04
N VAL A 45 11.06 7.78 2.21
CA VAL A 45 11.31 6.61 1.36
C VAL A 45 10.96 6.88 -0.11
N ARG A 46 9.88 7.64 -0.36
CA ARG A 46 9.47 8.01 -1.73
C ARG A 46 10.45 8.99 -2.38
N GLN A 47 10.93 9.98 -1.63
CA GLN A 47 11.92 10.93 -2.10
C GLN A 47 13.26 10.22 -2.40
N ILE A 48 13.69 9.28 -1.56
CA ILE A 48 14.87 8.44 -1.80
C ILE A 48 14.69 7.61 -3.08
N GLN A 49 13.51 7.02 -3.32
CA GLN A 49 13.24 6.28 -4.57
C GLN A 49 13.36 7.18 -5.81
N ALA A 50 12.87 8.42 -5.74
CA ALA A 50 12.99 9.39 -6.83
C ALA A 50 14.45 9.79 -7.09
N LEU A 51 15.23 10.04 -6.01
CA LEU A 51 16.66 10.36 -6.11
C LEU A 51 17.47 9.21 -6.74
N LEU A 52 17.08 7.97 -6.48
CA LEU A 52 17.68 6.78 -7.09
C LEU A 52 17.15 6.48 -8.52
N GLY A 53 16.28 7.31 -9.09
CA GLY A 53 15.70 7.09 -10.42
C GLY A 53 14.70 5.92 -10.50
N ARG A 54 14.21 5.41 -9.36
CA ARG A 54 13.27 4.27 -9.27
C ARG A 54 11.80 4.68 -9.15
N GLY A 55 11.49 5.96 -9.38
CA GLY A 55 10.16 6.54 -9.19
C GLY A 55 9.09 6.17 -10.22
N SER A 56 9.46 5.49 -11.32
CA SER A 56 8.58 5.29 -12.48
C SER A 56 7.80 3.97 -12.50
N CYS A 57 7.72 3.21 -11.39
CA CYS A 57 6.92 1.97 -11.38
C CYS A 57 5.43 2.26 -11.70
N PRO A 58 4.90 1.85 -12.86
CA PRO A 58 3.54 2.21 -13.30
C PRO A 58 2.44 1.69 -12.36
N ARG A 59 2.75 0.63 -11.60
CA ARG A 59 1.84 -0.01 -10.65
C ARG A 59 1.29 0.92 -9.57
N ARG A 60 2.00 2.00 -9.22
CA ARG A 60 1.57 2.94 -8.19
C ARG A 60 0.72 4.10 -8.72
N GLN A 61 0.88 4.51 -9.98
CA GLN A 61 -0.03 5.48 -10.60
C GLN A 61 -1.47 4.98 -10.60
N LEU A 62 -1.65 3.67 -10.74
CA LEU A 62 -2.95 2.99 -10.59
C LEU A 62 -3.47 2.96 -9.14
N ALA A 63 -2.58 2.96 -8.14
CA ALA A 63 -2.95 2.95 -6.72
C ALA A 63 -3.29 4.35 -6.20
N ASP A 64 -2.56 5.38 -6.62
CA ASP A 64 -2.85 6.79 -6.30
C ASP A 64 -4.14 7.30 -7.00
N GLN A 65 -4.56 6.66 -8.10
CA GLN A 65 -5.87 6.90 -8.73
C GLN A 65 -7.08 6.47 -7.85
N GLY A 66 -6.84 5.81 -6.72
CA GLY A 66 -7.82 5.75 -5.63
C GLY A 66 -9.15 5.09 -5.98
N MET A 67 -9.17 4.06 -6.83
CA MET A 67 -10.38 3.25 -6.98
C MET A 67 -10.57 2.35 -5.74
N PRO A 68 -11.68 2.46 -5.00
CA PRO A 68 -11.94 1.61 -3.86
C PRO A 68 -12.43 0.25 -4.36
N VAL A 69 -11.50 -0.61 -4.80
CA VAL A 69 -11.80 -1.98 -5.23
C VAL A 69 -12.55 -2.76 -4.15
N LEU A 70 -12.31 -2.43 -2.87
CA LEU A 70 -12.99 -3.03 -1.71
C LEU A 70 -14.51 -2.77 -1.65
N ALA A 71 -15.01 -1.65 -2.19
CA ALA A 71 -16.45 -1.37 -2.22
C ALA A 71 -17.17 -2.24 -3.26
N GLU A 72 -16.52 -2.47 -4.41
CA GLU A 72 -17.06 -3.28 -5.50
C GLU A 72 -17.12 -4.77 -5.12
N VAL A 73 -16.08 -5.31 -4.48
CA VAL A 73 -16.16 -6.68 -3.95
C VAL A 73 -17.18 -6.80 -2.82
N ARG A 74 -17.29 -5.83 -1.90
CA ARG A 74 -18.30 -5.88 -0.82
C ARG A 74 -19.73 -5.94 -1.36
N GLY A 75 -20.05 -5.13 -2.37
CA GLY A 75 -21.37 -5.18 -3.02
C GLY A 75 -21.66 -6.52 -3.71
N ALA A 76 -20.64 -7.12 -4.33
CA ALA A 76 -20.78 -8.44 -4.96
C ALA A 76 -20.99 -9.58 -3.96
N VAL A 77 -20.31 -9.57 -2.80
CA VAL A 77 -20.57 -10.58 -1.75
C VAL A 77 -21.93 -10.35 -1.07
N GLU A 78 -22.33 -9.11 -0.80
CA GLU A 78 -23.61 -8.83 -0.10
C GLU A 78 -24.84 -9.17 -0.96
N ALA A 79 -24.74 -9.06 -2.30
CA ALA A 79 -25.77 -9.53 -3.22
C ALA A 79 -25.89 -11.07 -3.21
N ALA A 80 -24.75 -11.77 -3.25
CA ALA A 80 -24.73 -13.23 -3.20
C ALA A 80 -25.23 -13.81 -1.86
N GLN A 81 -25.00 -13.10 -0.75
CA GLN A 81 -25.42 -13.54 0.58
C GLN A 81 -26.93 -13.37 0.81
N HIS A 82 -27.57 -12.32 0.26
CA HIS A 82 -29.02 -12.14 0.40
C HIS A 82 -29.83 -13.21 -0.34
N GLU A 83 -29.40 -13.62 -1.53
CA GLU A 83 -30.05 -14.72 -2.27
C GLU A 83 -29.93 -16.06 -1.54
N ALA A 84 -28.78 -16.35 -0.91
CA ALA A 84 -28.61 -17.56 -0.11
C ALA A 84 -29.55 -17.59 1.11
N VAL A 85 -29.66 -16.48 1.84
CA VAL A 85 -30.52 -16.38 3.04
C VAL A 85 -32.01 -16.53 2.68
N LEU A 86 -32.44 -16.01 1.53
CA LEU A 86 -33.82 -16.20 1.04
C LEU A 86 -34.12 -17.67 0.69
N GLN A 87 -33.15 -18.37 0.10
CA GLN A 87 -33.33 -19.78 -0.26
C GLN A 87 -33.36 -20.68 0.98
N GLU A 88 -32.51 -20.40 1.97
CA GLU A 88 -32.47 -21.11 3.26
C GLU A 88 -33.74 -20.88 4.10
N THR A 89 -34.26 -19.65 4.14
CA THR A 89 -35.53 -19.35 4.84
C THR A 89 -36.74 -19.96 4.16
N ALA A 90 -36.77 -19.98 2.81
CA ALA A 90 -37.82 -20.64 2.05
C ALA A 90 -37.87 -22.15 2.33
N LEU A 91 -36.72 -22.83 2.38
CA LEU A 91 -36.60 -24.26 2.70
C LEU A 91 -37.10 -24.58 4.12
N HIS A 92 -36.83 -23.71 5.09
CA HIS A 92 -37.30 -23.90 6.46
C HIS A 92 -38.83 -23.72 6.60
N ASP A 93 -39.44 -22.81 5.83
CA ASP A 93 -40.89 -22.58 5.85
C ASP A 93 -41.67 -23.73 5.20
N THR A 94 -41.20 -24.29 4.08
CA THR A 94 -41.81 -25.49 3.46
C THR A 94 -41.75 -26.70 4.38
N ALA A 95 -40.60 -26.96 5.01
CA ALA A 95 -40.46 -28.08 5.94
C ALA A 95 -41.42 -28.00 7.14
N ARG A 96 -41.73 -26.78 7.62
CA ARG A 96 -42.72 -26.58 8.69
C ARG A 96 -44.15 -26.83 8.25
N ARG A 97 -44.50 -26.53 7.00
CA ARG A 97 -45.85 -26.76 6.47
C ARG A 97 -46.14 -28.24 6.19
N GLU A 98 -45.13 -29.02 5.83
CA GLU A 98 -45.27 -30.47 5.61
C GLU A 98 -45.35 -31.28 6.92
N ALA A 99 -44.87 -30.71 8.02
CA ALA A 99 -44.91 -31.32 9.35
C ALA A 99 -46.22 -31.04 10.13
N ALA A 100 -47.13 -30.24 9.57
CA ALA A 100 -48.43 -29.86 10.15
C ALA A 100 -49.58 -30.56 9.43
#